data_AF-A0A0G0PKS2-F1
#
_entry.id   AF-A0A0G0PKS2-F1
#
_cell.length_a   1.000
_cell.length_b   1.000
_cell.length_c   1.000
_cell.angle_alpha   90.00
_cell.angle_beta   90.00
_cell.angle_gamma   90.00
#
_symmetry.space_group_name_H-M   'P 1'
#
loop_
_entity.id
_entity.type
_entity.pdbx_description
1 polymer ?
#
loop_
_entity_poly.entity_id
_entity_poly.type
_entity_poly.pdbx_seq_one_letter_code
_entity_poly.pdbx_strand_id
1 'polypeptide(L)'
;MFQAAILIGIYSYIIFALGLLGLLYKNTIILVTIIFIVSVFLSRKSLLTIVLHSMVEYTSKIFEINSISKLKKVISKDKLRSLLTFLLLVQIVINLIGALAPERAFDALWYHLTIPKLYLQSHSIYHIPGGLLYYSDMPKLVEMIYTAALAFGRK
;
A
#
# COMPACT_ATOMS: atom_id res chain seq x y z
N MET A 1 -11.37 -8.98 5.52
CA MET A 1 -11.13 -7.64 6.11
C MET A 1 -10.38 -7.73 7.43
N PHE A 2 -10.83 -8.53 8.41
CA PHE A 2 -10.17 -8.69 9.72
C PHE A 2 -8.67 -8.99 9.67
N GLN A 3 -8.25 -9.98 8.86
CA GLN A 3 -6.84 -10.35 8.76
C GLN A 3 -5.96 -9.24 8.17
N ALA A 4 -6.49 -8.47 7.21
CA ALA A 4 -5.75 -7.34 6.65
C ALA A 4 -5.54 -6.25 7.71
N ALA A 5 -6.54 -5.98 8.55
CA ALA A 5 -6.42 -5.03 9.66
C ALA A 5 -5.33 -5.45 10.66
N ILE A 6 -5.25 -6.75 11.01
CA ILE A 6 -4.19 -7.26 11.88
C ILE A 6 -2.81 -7.06 11.24
N LEU A 7 -2.66 -7.43 9.96
CA LEU A 7 -1.39 -7.29 9.26
C LEU A 7 -0.95 -5.81 9.17
N ILE A 8 -1.87 -4.91 8.86
CA ILE A 8 -1.62 -3.46 8.85
C ILE A 8 -1.19 -3.00 10.25
N GLY A 9 -1.90 -3.42 11.30
CA GLY A 9 -1.56 -3.08 12.68
C GLY A 9 -0.16 -3.55 13.07
N ILE A 10 0.19 -4.81 12.78
CA ILE A 10 1.53 -5.36 13.04
C ILE A 10 2.59 -4.52 12.32
N TYR A 11 2.38 -4.23 11.03
CA TYR A 11 3.32 -3.43 10.26
C TYR A 11 3.50 -2.02 10.85
N SER A 12 2.41 -1.36 11.22
CA SER A 12 2.44 -0.05 11.88
C SER A 12 3.22 -0.08 13.20
N TYR A 13 3.04 -1.11 14.02
CA TYR A 13 3.79 -1.26 15.28
C TYR A 13 5.29 -1.50 15.06
N ILE A 14 5.66 -2.20 13.98
CA ILE A 14 7.08 -2.38 13.63
C ILE A 14 7.70 -1.03 13.26
N ILE A 15 7.06 -0.24 12.41
CA ILE A 15 7.55 1.09 12.04
C ILE A 15 7.59 2.01 13.27
N PHE A 16 6.59 1.93 14.14
CA PHE A 16 6.57 2.66 15.41
C PHE A 16 7.78 2.31 16.29
N ALA A 17 8.07 1.02 16.45
CA ALA A 17 9.22 0.55 17.22
C ALA A 17 10.56 1.04 16.62
N LEU A 18 10.71 1.02 15.29
CA LEU A 18 11.87 1.64 14.63
C LEU A 18 11.97 3.14 14.94
N GLY A 19 10.83 3.83 14.96
CA GLY A 19 10.72 5.24 15.33
C GLY A 19 11.22 5.54 16.73
N LEU A 20 10.80 4.74 17.72
CA LEU A 20 11.26 4.88 19.10
C LEU A 20 12.77 4.59 19.25
N LEU A 21 13.31 3.71 18.40
CA LEU A 21 14.74 3.36 18.39
C LEU A 21 15.61 4.34 17.58
N GLY A 22 15.02 5.34 16.90
CA GLY A 22 15.76 6.26 16.05
C GLY A 22 16.28 5.62 14.75
N LEU A 23 15.59 4.61 14.24
CA LEU A 23 16.00 3.80 13.08
C LEU A 23 15.14 4.04 11.83
N LEU A 24 14.45 5.19 11.72
CA LEU A 24 13.64 5.55 10.53
C LEU A 24 14.49 6.03 9.35
N TYR A 25 15.52 5.26 9.01
CA TYR A 25 16.26 5.41 7.76
C TYR A 25 15.50 4.74 6.63
N LYS A 26 15.58 5.33 5.44
CA LYS A 26 14.96 4.78 4.22
C LYS A 26 15.34 3.31 4.00
N ASN A 27 16.62 2.97 4.16
CA ASN A 27 17.11 1.60 3.95
C ASN A 27 16.54 0.62 4.99
N THR A 28 16.45 1.04 6.25
CA THR A 28 15.87 0.22 7.34
C THR A 28 14.40 -0.04 7.09
N ILE A 29 13.64 1.00 6.72
CA ILE A 29 12.22 0.88 6.38
C ILE A 29 12.05 -0.10 5.21
N ILE A 30 12.77 0.10 4.10
CA ILE A 30 12.69 -0.78 2.92
C ILE A 30 12.97 -2.24 3.29
N LEU A 31 14.05 -2.50 4.04
CA LEU A 31 14.44 -3.85 4.45
C LEU A 31 13.32 -4.51 5.26
N VAL A 32 12.80 -3.80 6.26
CA VAL A 32 11.74 -4.30 7.14
C VAL A 32 10.44 -4.50 6.37
N THR A 33 10.08 -3.60 5.46
CA THR A 33 8.91 -3.76 4.58
C THR A 33 9.03 -5.01 3.72
N ILE A 34 10.20 -5.25 3.12
CA ILE A 34 10.44 -6.45 2.31
C ILE A 34 10.33 -7.72 3.16
N ILE A 35 11.00 -7.75 4.32
CA ILE A 35 10.93 -8.91 5.24
C ILE A 35 9.49 -9.16 5.67
N PHE A 36 8.73 -8.13 5.99
CA PHE A 36 7.33 -8.23 6.37
C PHE A 36 6.48 -8.82 5.23
N ILE A 37 6.58 -8.27 4.01
CA ILE A 37 5.85 -8.77 2.83
C ILE A 37 6.20 -10.23 2.54
N VAL A 38 7.49 -10.58 2.55
CA VAL A 38 7.96 -11.95 2.34
C VAL A 38 7.41 -12.87 3.43
N SER A 39 7.45 -12.47 4.70
CA SER A 39 6.91 -13.26 5.82
C SER A 39 5.40 -13.50 5.69
N VAL A 40 4.65 -12.48 5.26
CA VAL A 40 3.20 -12.59 4.97
C VAL A 40 2.95 -13.54 3.79
N PHE A 41 3.78 -13.49 2.76
CA PHE A 41 3.65 -14.39 1.61
C PHE A 41 3.99 -15.85 1.99
N LEU A 42 5.09 -16.05 2.74
CA LEU A 42 5.55 -17.37 3.19
C LEU A 42 4.56 -18.05 4.14
N SER A 43 3.94 -17.29 5.03
CA SER A 43 2.93 -17.80 5.98
C SER A 43 1.63 -18.26 5.29
N ARG A 44 1.42 -17.89 4.02
CA ARG A 44 0.34 -18.40 3.19
C ARG A 44 0.83 -19.58 2.37
N LYS A 45 0.93 -20.75 3.00
CA LYS A 45 1.29 -22.02 2.32
C LYS A 45 0.51 -22.22 1.01
N SER A 46 -0.78 -21.90 0.97
CA SER A 46 -1.61 -21.96 -0.24
C SER A 46 -1.11 -21.04 -1.39
N LEU A 47 -0.66 -19.82 -1.12
CA LEU A 47 -0.16 -18.89 -2.15
C LEU A 47 1.23 -19.28 -2.64
N LEU A 48 2.08 -19.81 -1.77
CA LEU A 48 3.37 -20.40 -2.16
C LEU A 48 3.17 -21.60 -3.09
N THR A 49 2.26 -22.51 -2.76
CA THR A 49 1.95 -23.65 -3.63
C THR A 49 1.34 -23.19 -4.94
N ILE A 50 0.45 -22.18 -4.93
CA ILE A 50 -0.11 -21.58 -6.16
C ILE A 50 0.98 -20.90 -6.98
N VAL A 51 1.89 -20.12 -6.38
CA VAL A 51 2.95 -19.43 -7.14
C VAL A 51 3.93 -20.45 -7.71
N LEU A 52 4.40 -21.42 -6.92
CA LEU A 52 5.26 -22.50 -7.40
C LEU A 52 4.59 -23.31 -8.50
N HIS A 53 3.31 -23.68 -8.32
CA HIS A 53 2.54 -24.40 -9.33
C HIS A 53 2.30 -23.55 -10.58
N SER A 54 2.00 -22.26 -10.42
CA SER A 54 1.80 -21.33 -11.53
C SER A 54 3.07 -21.05 -12.30
N MET A 55 4.25 -21.04 -11.66
CA MET A 55 5.53 -20.90 -12.37
C MET A 55 5.83 -22.14 -13.21
N VAL A 56 5.56 -23.34 -12.66
CA VAL A 56 5.67 -24.62 -13.39
C VAL A 56 4.66 -24.68 -14.55
N GLU A 57 3.42 -24.28 -14.31
CA GLU A 57 2.36 -24.25 -15.32
C GLU A 57 2.61 -23.17 -16.40
N TYR A 58 3.18 -22.01 -16.02
CA TYR A 58 3.51 -20.91 -16.93
C TYR A 58 4.65 -21.29 -17.88
N THR A 59 5.66 -22.02 -17.40
CA THR A 59 6.70 -22.59 -18.28
C THR A 59 6.10 -23.57 -19.31
N SER A 60 5.04 -24.31 -18.96
CA SER A 60 4.34 -25.18 -19.92
C SER A 60 3.38 -24.43 -20.86
N LYS A 61 2.77 -23.32 -20.41
CA LYS A 61 1.79 -22.54 -21.19
C LYS A 61 2.40 -21.56 -22.18
N ILE A 62 3.64 -21.12 -21.99
CA ILE A 62 4.36 -20.28 -22.98
C ILE A 62 4.50 -21.00 -24.34
N PHE A 63 4.42 -22.32 -24.38
CA PHE A 63 4.45 -23.09 -25.62
C PHE A 63 3.12 -23.13 -26.40
N GLU A 64 2.00 -22.62 -25.85
CA GLU A 64 0.66 -22.82 -26.44
C GLU A 64 -0.23 -21.58 -26.62
N ILE A 65 0.18 -20.38 -26.20
CA ILE A 65 -0.74 -19.23 -26.20
C ILE A 65 -0.69 -18.45 -27.52
N ASN A 66 -1.37 -19.01 -28.53
CA ASN A 66 -2.05 -18.26 -29.59
C ASN A 66 -3.55 -18.21 -29.27
N SER A 67 -4.00 -17.32 -28.38
CA SER A 67 -5.45 -17.19 -28.07
C SER A 67 -5.83 -15.85 -27.41
N ILE A 68 -5.65 -14.75 -28.16
CA ILE A 68 -6.21 -13.43 -27.85
C ILE A 68 -7.73 -13.36 -28.15
N SER A 69 -8.31 -14.41 -28.75
CA SER A 69 -9.70 -14.43 -29.26
C SER A 69 -10.80 -14.60 -28.20
N LYS A 70 -10.49 -14.95 -26.93
CA LYS A 70 -11.51 -15.20 -25.89
C LYS A 70 -12.00 -13.97 -25.13
N LEU A 71 -11.27 -12.85 -25.17
CA LEU A 71 -11.66 -11.62 -24.47
C LEU A 71 -12.85 -10.87 -25.13
N LYS A 72 -13.13 -11.12 -26.42
CA LYS A 72 -14.25 -10.47 -27.12
C LYS A 72 -15.64 -11.06 -26.80
N LYS A 73 -15.74 -12.21 -26.12
CA LYS A 73 -17.02 -12.96 -26.00
C LYS A 73 -17.82 -12.67 -24.72
N VAL A 74 -17.32 -11.83 -23.80
CA VAL A 74 -17.96 -11.58 -22.50
C VAL A 74 -18.80 -10.29 -22.46
N ILE A 75 -18.71 -9.44 -23.49
CA ILE A 75 -19.57 -8.25 -23.63
C ILE A 75 -20.92 -8.71 -24.19
N SER A 76 -21.81 -9.18 -23.31
CA SER A 76 -23.18 -9.54 -23.67
C SER A 76 -23.93 -8.34 -24.25
N LYS A 77 -24.81 -8.58 -25.23
CA LYS A 77 -25.68 -7.59 -25.91
C LYS A 77 -26.69 -6.85 -25.03
N ASP A 78 -26.59 -6.99 -23.71
CA ASP A 78 -27.47 -6.31 -22.76
C ASP A 78 -27.01 -4.86 -22.57
N LYS A 79 -27.79 -3.92 -23.13
CA LYS A 79 -27.50 -2.48 -23.11
C LYS A 79 -27.32 -1.96 -21.68
N LEU A 80 -28.07 -2.50 -20.71
CA LEU A 80 -27.97 -2.11 -19.31
C LEU A 80 -26.64 -2.55 -18.71
N ARG A 81 -26.22 -3.81 -18.94
CA ARG A 81 -24.94 -4.32 -18.47
C ARG A 81 -23.76 -3.55 -19.08
N SER A 82 -23.84 -3.22 -20.37
CA SER A 82 -22.83 -2.40 -21.06
C SER A 82 -22.73 -1.01 -20.41
N LEU A 83 -23.87 -0.35 -20.16
CA LEU A 83 -23.91 0.94 -19.48
C LEU A 83 -23.32 0.87 -18.06
N LEU A 84 -23.71 -0.11 -17.25
CA LEU A 84 -23.18 -0.28 -15.89
C LEU A 84 -21.67 -0.56 -15.89
N THR A 85 -21.19 -1.38 -16.83
CA THR A 85 -19.75 -1.66 -16.98
C THR A 85 -18.99 -0.39 -17.37
N PHE A 86 -19.55 0.41 -18.29
CA PHE A 86 -18.98 1.69 -18.67
C PHE A 86 -18.92 2.67 -17.49
N LEU A 87 -20.01 2.81 -16.72
CA LEU A 87 -20.04 3.67 -15.53
C LEU A 87 -19.03 3.22 -14.46
N LEU A 88 -18.90 1.91 -14.24
CA LEU A 88 -17.88 1.37 -13.33
C LEU A 88 -16.46 1.69 -13.82
N LEU A 89 -16.19 1.54 -15.12
CA LEU A 89 -14.89 1.90 -15.69
C LEU A 89 -14.59 3.38 -15.53
N VAL A 90 -15.58 4.26 -15.80
CA VAL A 90 -15.43 5.71 -15.58
C VAL A 90 -15.15 6.00 -14.10
N GLN A 91 -15.88 5.38 -13.17
CA GLN A 91 -15.66 5.55 -11.73
C GLN A 91 -14.26 5.09 -11.30
N ILE A 92 -13.77 3.97 -11.84
CA ILE A 92 -12.41 3.47 -11.59
C ILE A 92 -11.38 4.51 -12.07
N VAL A 93 -11.55 5.06 -13.26
CA VAL A 93 -10.64 6.06 -13.81
C VAL A 93 -10.64 7.34 -12.97
N ILE A 94 -11.82 7.86 -12.61
CA ILE A 94 -11.94 9.06 -11.77
C ILE A 94 -11.29 8.84 -10.41
N ASN A 95 -11.58 7.71 -9.75
CA ASN A 95 -10.99 7.37 -8.45
C ASN A 95 -9.48 7.18 -8.54
N LEU A 96 -8.98 6.58 -9.62
CA LEU A 96 -7.54 6.38 -9.81
C LEU A 96 -6.82 7.71 -10.02
N ILE A 97 -7.41 8.63 -10.79
CA ILE A 97 -6.88 10.00 -10.94
C ILE A 97 -6.87 10.69 -9.57
N GLY A 98 -7.96 10.62 -8.80
CA GLY A 98 -8.04 11.21 -7.47
C GLY A 98 -7.01 10.62 -6.48
N ALA A 99 -6.82 9.30 -6.51
CA ALA A 99 -5.89 8.61 -5.61
C ALA A 99 -4.40 8.85 -5.95
N LEU A 100 -4.09 9.11 -7.23
CA LEU A 100 -2.72 9.40 -7.69
C LEU A 100 -2.43 10.90 -7.76
N ALA A 101 -3.45 11.75 -7.71
CA ALA A 101 -3.29 13.19 -7.62
C ALA A 101 -2.63 13.57 -6.29
N PRO A 102 -1.88 14.70 -6.25
CA PRO A 102 -1.33 15.21 -4.99
C PRO A 102 -2.45 15.48 -3.98
N GLU A 103 -2.19 15.14 -2.72
CA GLU A 103 -3.07 15.42 -1.60
C GLU A 103 -3.28 16.94 -1.43
N ARG A 104 -4.52 17.36 -1.21
CA ARG A 104 -4.93 18.77 -1.05
C ARG A 104 -5.75 19.01 0.21
N ALA A 105 -6.14 17.96 0.93
CA ALA A 105 -6.92 18.05 2.15
C ALA A 105 -6.07 18.72 3.25
N PHE A 106 -6.67 19.68 3.93
CA PHE A 106 -5.99 20.51 4.92
C PHE A 106 -5.45 19.69 6.09
N ASP A 107 -6.26 18.79 6.65
CA ASP A 107 -5.88 17.87 7.73
C ASP A 107 -4.71 16.95 7.33
N ALA A 108 -4.78 16.41 6.12
CA ALA A 108 -3.75 15.53 5.57
C ALA A 108 -2.40 16.25 5.46
N LEU A 109 -2.41 17.46 4.90
CA LEU A 109 -1.21 18.30 4.73
C LEU A 109 -0.72 18.89 6.05
N TRP A 110 -1.62 19.22 6.97
CA TRP A 110 -1.25 19.88 8.21
C TRP A 110 -0.48 18.94 9.14
N TYR A 111 -0.98 17.74 9.41
CA TYR A 111 -0.34 16.86 10.40
C TYR A 111 -0.18 15.40 9.95
N HIS A 112 -1.09 14.82 9.16
CA HIS A 112 -0.97 13.40 8.78
C HIS A 112 0.21 13.10 7.86
N LEU A 113 0.64 14.02 6.99
CA LEU A 113 1.83 13.86 6.15
C LEU A 113 3.03 14.63 6.71
N THR A 114 2.79 15.76 7.34
CA THR A 114 3.85 16.62 7.88
C THR A 114 4.58 15.97 9.05
N ILE A 115 3.87 15.37 10.02
CA ILE A 115 4.50 14.72 11.17
C ILE A 115 5.33 13.50 10.74
N PRO A 116 4.79 12.55 9.94
CA PRO A 116 5.60 11.46 9.37
C PRO A 116 6.84 11.92 8.60
N LYS A 117 6.74 13.03 7.86
CA LYS A 117 7.89 13.60 7.15
C LYS A 117 8.97 14.09 8.13
N LEU A 118 8.58 14.74 9.23
CA LEU A 118 9.50 15.19 10.28
C LEU A 118 10.16 14.01 11.00
N TYR A 119 9.41 12.92 11.24
CA TYR A 119 9.96 11.68 11.80
C TYR A 119 11.00 11.03 10.88
N LEU A 120 10.75 11.00 9.56
CA LEU A 120 11.75 10.53 8.60
C LEU A 120 13.00 11.42 8.54
N GLN A 121 12.85 12.74 8.71
CA GLN A 121 13.97 13.68 8.70
C GLN A 121 14.84 13.59 9.94
N SER A 122 14.24 13.33 11.11
CA SER A 122 14.92 13.14 12.40
C SER A 122 15.32 11.69 12.66
N HIS A 123 14.93 10.78 11.77
CA HIS A 123 15.06 9.32 11.91
C HIS A 123 14.38 8.73 13.16
N SER A 124 13.57 9.50 13.88
CA SER A 124 12.98 9.11 15.16
C SER A 124 11.55 9.65 15.33
N ILE A 125 10.78 9.03 16.23
CA ILE A 125 9.52 9.59 16.73
C ILE A 125 9.84 10.39 17.97
N TYR A 126 9.45 11.66 17.98
CA TYR A 126 9.76 12.59 19.06
C TYR A 126 8.67 13.64 19.21
N HIS A 127 8.59 14.23 20.40
CA HIS A 127 7.72 15.36 20.67
C HIS A 127 8.16 16.58 19.85
N ILE A 128 7.23 17.13 19.05
CA ILE A 128 7.49 18.35 18.30
C ILE A 128 7.00 19.55 19.13
N PRO A 129 7.90 20.44 19.57
CA PRO A 129 7.52 21.55 20.45
C PRO A 129 6.60 22.56 19.74
N GLY A 130 5.73 23.19 20.52
CA GLY A 130 4.77 24.19 20.06
C GLY A 130 3.34 23.66 19.96
N GLY A 131 2.36 24.57 20.00
CA GLY A 131 0.94 24.20 20.03
C GLY A 131 0.35 23.75 18.68
N LEU A 132 1.14 23.75 17.60
CA LEU A 132 0.63 23.49 16.25
C LEU A 132 0.64 22.00 15.87
N LEU A 133 1.63 21.23 16.33
CA LEU A 133 1.84 19.82 15.99
C LEU A 133 1.77 18.91 17.22
N TYR A 134 0.86 19.22 18.15
CA TYR A 134 0.61 18.43 19.36
C TYR A 134 0.20 16.98 19.08
N TYR A 135 -0.31 16.68 17.88
CA TYR A 135 -0.56 15.31 17.44
C TYR A 135 0.71 14.45 17.33
N SER A 136 1.91 15.03 17.43
CA SER A 136 3.17 14.27 17.48
C SER A 136 3.23 13.33 18.69
N ASP A 137 2.61 13.74 19.81
CA ASP A 137 2.55 12.92 21.02
C ASP A 137 1.46 11.83 20.96
N MET A 138 0.67 11.82 19.88
CA MET A 138 -0.37 10.81 19.64
C MET A 138 -0.07 10.03 18.36
N PRO A 139 1.02 9.25 18.31
CA PRO A 139 1.36 8.47 17.12
C PRO A 139 0.27 7.43 16.85
N LYS A 140 -0.53 7.64 15.81
CA LYS A 140 -1.59 6.72 15.38
C LYS A 140 -0.99 5.71 14.41
N LEU A 141 -1.57 4.51 14.40
CA LEU A 141 -1.12 3.42 13.54
C LEU A 141 -1.14 3.81 12.04
N VAL A 142 -2.07 4.67 11.63
CA VAL A 142 -2.16 5.16 10.25
C VAL A 142 -0.97 6.05 9.88
N GLU A 143 -0.49 6.92 10.78
CA GLU A 143 0.67 7.79 10.51
C GLU A 143 1.96 6.98 10.35
N MET A 144 2.07 5.80 10.97
CA MET A 144 3.21 4.90 10.76
C MET A 144 3.20 4.30 9.35
N ILE A 145 2.03 4.04 8.78
CA ILE A 145 1.90 3.63 7.37
C ILE A 145 2.36 4.77 6.46
N TYR A 146 1.94 6.01 6.75
CA TYR A 146 2.38 7.19 5.99
C TYR A 146 3.88 7.45 6.12
N THR A 147 4.46 7.22 7.30
CA THR A 147 5.91 7.31 7.54
C THR A 147 6.65 6.33 6.62
N ALA A 148 6.21 5.08 6.55
CA ALA A 148 6.81 4.12 5.64
C ALA A 148 6.58 4.49 4.16
N ALA A 149 5.37 4.89 3.78
CA ALA A 149 5.03 5.24 2.39
C ALA A 149 5.86 6.43 1.88
N LEU A 150 6.00 7.49 2.70
CA LEU A 150 6.80 8.66 2.36
C LEU A 150 8.29 8.34 2.18
N ALA A 151 8.82 7.30 2.84
CA ALA A 151 10.21 6.88 2.66
C ALA A 151 10.51 6.36 1.24
N PHE A 152 9.50 5.84 0.53
CA PHE A 152 9.62 5.40 -0.86
C PHE A 152 9.55 6.56 -1.86
N GLY A 153 8.92 7.67 -1.49
CA GLY A 153 8.90 8.89 -2.29
C GLY A 153 10.30 9.44 -2.55
N ARG A 154 10.49 10.07 -3.71
CA ARG A 154 11.64 10.97 -3.90
C ARG A 154 11.27 12.30 -3.25
N LYS A 155 12.18 12.85 -2.44
CA LYS A 155 12.08 14.23 -1.95
C LYS A 155 12.06 15.18 -3.14
#